data_AF-A0A8S3UPS7-F1
#
_entry.id   AF-A0A8S3UPS7-F1
#
_cell.length_a   1.000
_cell.length_b   1.000
_cell.length_c   1.000
_cell.angle_alpha   90.00
_cell.angle_beta   90.00
_cell.angle_gamma   90.00
#
_symmetry.space_group_name_H-M   'P 1'
#
loop_
_entity.id
_entity.type
_entity.pdbx_description
1 polymer ?
#
loop_
_entity_poly.entity_id
_entity_poly.type
_entity_poly.pdbx_seq_one_letter_code
_entity_poly.pdbx_strand_id
1 'polypeptide(L)'
;MEINNQRQHQQAYIVQTTKLKKKPLLMQNKNDDTNQVVFLTDALPCVQALKNDKLPQLQQALYNIKSLTTVIQWIPSHCGVWGNEQADKLAKYGAEQQQEENPVCFTEMKTIIKSLFNTPQQQFSYHQLTRSEQTTIFRLRTGHNRLNQHLHKVMKVVPSPICPCGEAEQDTAHLLQSCKIHQALRDKIWHSETQFKEKQYGPVDALQKTTRFVEETGIQV
;
A
#
# COMPACT_ATOMS: atom_id res chain seq x y z
N MET A 1 -7.64 21.25 24.16
CA MET A 1 -6.93 20.00 23.79
C MET A 1 -6.22 20.30 22.49
N GLU A 2 -4.90 20.48 22.55
CA GLU A 2 -4.07 20.70 21.37
C GLU A 2 -3.92 19.38 20.63
N ILE A 3 -4.38 19.33 19.39
CA ILE A 3 -4.41 18.13 18.55
C ILE A 3 -3.24 18.23 17.57
N ASN A 4 -2.11 17.60 17.91
CA ASN A 4 -1.01 17.37 16.98
C ASN A 4 -1.46 16.36 15.91
N ASN A 5 -1.68 16.86 14.69
CA ASN A 5 -2.23 16.10 13.58
C ASN A 5 -1.14 15.76 12.56
N GLN A 6 -0.72 14.49 12.55
CA GLN A 6 0.27 13.97 11.60
C GLN A 6 -0.33 13.86 10.19
N ARG A 7 0.02 14.78 9.27
CA ARG A 7 -0.39 14.68 7.84
C ARG A 7 0.75 14.28 6.91
N GLN A 8 0.68 13.08 6.35
CA GLN A 8 1.50 12.70 5.19
C GLN A 8 1.12 13.58 3.99
N HIS A 9 1.91 14.63 3.74
CA HIS A 9 1.88 15.35 2.47
C HIS A 9 2.71 14.58 1.44
N GLN A 10 2.15 14.43 0.25
CA GLN A 10 2.86 13.97 -0.94
C GLN A 10 3.98 14.96 -1.26
N GLN A 11 5.23 14.49 -1.38
CA GLN A 11 6.37 15.36 -1.63
C GLN A 11 7.03 15.05 -2.97
N ALA A 12 7.30 16.11 -3.73
CA ALA A 12 8.15 16.10 -4.89
C ALA A 12 9.55 16.57 -4.46
N TYR A 13 10.60 15.91 -4.93
CA TYR A 13 11.98 16.33 -4.68
C TYR A 13 12.65 16.85 -5.96
N ILE A 14 13.44 17.91 -5.84
CA ILE A 14 14.19 18.53 -6.93
C ILE A 14 15.51 17.79 -7.13
N VAL A 15 15.72 17.22 -8.30
CA VAL A 15 17.05 16.74 -8.73
C VAL A 15 17.46 17.53 -9.96
N GLN A 16 18.38 18.48 -9.80
CA GLN A 16 19.10 19.04 -10.94
C GLN A 16 19.98 17.92 -11.53
N THR A 17 19.60 17.42 -12.71
CA THR A 17 20.38 16.39 -13.39
C THR A 17 21.18 17.03 -14.51
N THR A 18 22.49 17.21 -14.30
CA THR A 18 23.42 17.31 -15.42
C THR A 18 23.72 15.89 -15.91
N LYS A 19 23.35 15.65 -17.18
CA LYS A 19 23.68 14.51 -18.05
C LYS A 19 23.72 13.12 -17.39
N LEU A 20 22.73 12.29 -17.77
CA LEU A 20 22.78 10.83 -17.76
C LEU A 20 24.17 10.30 -18.14
N LYS A 21 24.95 9.87 -17.13
CA LYS A 21 25.94 8.77 -17.20
C LYS A 21 26.47 8.45 -15.79
N LYS A 22 26.06 7.28 -15.28
CA LYS A 22 26.61 6.50 -14.14
C LYS A 22 26.52 7.15 -12.73
N LYS A 23 25.75 6.47 -11.86
CA LYS A 23 25.60 6.49 -10.38
C LYS A 23 26.68 7.20 -9.53
N PRO A 24 26.34 7.47 -8.25
CA PRO A 24 25.34 8.39 -7.68
C PRO A 24 26.08 9.61 -7.08
N LEU A 25 25.43 10.63 -6.48
CA LEU A 25 26.01 11.46 -5.40
C LEU A 25 25.04 12.57 -4.98
N LEU A 26 25.09 12.87 -3.68
CA LEU A 26 24.43 13.98 -3.00
C LEU A 26 24.67 15.35 -3.66
N MET A 27 23.72 16.26 -3.39
CA MET A 27 23.77 17.72 -3.49
C MET A 27 25.17 18.30 -3.71
N GLN A 28 25.37 18.97 -4.85
CA GLN A 28 26.19 20.19 -4.91
C GLN A 28 25.59 21.14 -5.96
N ASN A 29 25.45 22.41 -5.54
CA ASN A 29 25.31 23.57 -6.40
C ASN A 29 26.53 23.58 -7.34
N LYS A 30 26.40 22.98 -8.51
CA LYS A 30 27.37 23.15 -9.59
C LYS A 30 26.86 24.26 -10.47
N ASN A 31 27.71 25.27 -10.67
CA ASN A 31 27.56 26.31 -11.67
C ASN A 31 27.50 25.67 -13.06
N ASP A 32 26.34 25.13 -13.42
CA ASP A 32 26.07 24.64 -14.75
C ASP A 32 24.93 25.53 -15.29
N ASP A 33 25.21 26.22 -16.41
CA ASP A 33 24.29 27.06 -17.19
C ASP A 33 23.10 26.26 -17.79
N THR A 34 22.70 25.16 -17.16
CA THR A 34 21.59 24.33 -17.58
C THR A 34 20.28 24.89 -17.02
N ASN A 35 19.51 25.55 -17.88
CA ASN A 35 18.16 26.05 -17.61
C ASN A 35 17.09 24.94 -17.44
N GLN A 36 17.50 23.72 -17.06
CA GLN A 36 16.68 22.51 -16.96
C GLN A 36 16.64 21.97 -15.53
N VAL A 37 15.43 21.83 -14.97
CA VAL A 37 15.20 21.23 -13.66
C VAL A 37 14.32 20.00 -13.79
N VAL A 38 14.69 18.90 -13.14
CA VAL A 38 13.89 17.66 -13.10
C VAL A 38 13.41 17.41 -11.68
N PHE A 39 12.11 17.23 -11.50
CA PHE A 39 11.49 16.81 -10.26
C PHE A 39 11.22 15.31 -10.32
N LEU A 40 11.70 14.57 -9.33
CA LEU A 40 11.39 13.15 -9.19
C LEU A 40 10.33 13.00 -8.09
N THR A 41 9.30 12.20 -8.37
CA THR A 41 8.22 11.92 -7.40
C THR A 41 7.72 10.50 -7.57
N ASP A 42 7.38 9.83 -6.49
CA ASP A 42 6.69 8.54 -6.52
C ASP A 42 5.16 8.65 -6.49
N ALA A 43 4.64 9.88 -6.40
CA ALA A 43 3.22 10.17 -6.46
C ALA A 43 2.72 10.18 -7.92
N LEU A 44 2.50 8.98 -8.49
CA LEU A 44 1.88 8.82 -9.81
C LEU A 44 0.60 9.65 -10.00
N PRO A 45 -0.32 9.74 -9.00
CA PRO A 45 -1.50 10.58 -9.11
C PRO A 45 -1.19 12.07 -9.34
N CYS A 46 -0.13 12.61 -8.73
CA CYS A 46 0.29 14.00 -8.94
C CYS A 46 0.73 14.24 -10.39
N VAL A 47 1.51 13.31 -10.95
CA VAL A 47 1.97 13.39 -12.35
C VAL A 47 0.79 13.28 -13.32
N GLN A 48 -0.18 12.41 -13.03
CA GLN A 48 -1.40 12.29 -13.82
C GLN A 48 -2.30 13.52 -13.71
N ALA A 49 -2.43 14.12 -12.52
CA ALA A 49 -3.23 15.30 -12.28
C ALA A 49 -2.65 16.53 -12.98
N LEU A 50 -1.32 16.67 -13.00
CA LEU A 50 -0.62 17.71 -13.76
C LEU A 50 -0.84 17.61 -15.26
N LYS A 51 -0.85 16.38 -15.82
CA LYS A 51 -1.15 16.16 -17.24
C LYS A 51 -2.57 16.54 -17.64
N ASN A 52 -3.49 16.62 -16.68
CA ASN A 52 -4.90 16.90 -16.90
C ASN A 52 -5.31 18.27 -16.33
N ASP A 53 -4.35 19.16 -16.04
CA ASP A 53 -4.57 20.50 -15.48
C ASP A 53 -5.42 20.55 -14.19
N LYS A 54 -5.36 19.49 -13.38
CA LYS A 54 -6.16 19.35 -12.14
C LYS A 54 -5.50 19.94 -10.89
N LEU A 55 -4.31 20.54 -11.01
CA LEU A 55 -3.53 21.09 -9.88
C LEU A 55 -2.98 22.49 -10.21
N PRO A 56 -3.84 23.53 -10.26
CA PRO A 56 -3.44 24.88 -10.70
C PRO A 56 -2.41 25.54 -9.76
N GLN A 57 -2.48 25.25 -8.45
CA GLN A 57 -1.51 25.77 -7.48
C GLN A 57 -0.10 25.22 -7.71
N LEU A 58 0.00 23.92 -8.01
CA LEU A 58 1.27 23.28 -8.34
C LEU A 58 1.81 23.79 -9.68
N GLN A 59 0.94 23.99 -10.67
CA GLN A 59 1.32 24.60 -11.95
C GLN A 59 1.86 26.02 -11.77
N GLN A 60 1.20 26.84 -10.96
CA GLN A 60 1.67 28.19 -10.64
C GLN A 60 3.03 28.16 -9.92
N ALA A 61 3.20 27.24 -8.97
CA ALA A 61 4.47 27.06 -8.28
C ALA A 61 5.60 26.65 -9.24
N LEU A 62 5.32 25.74 -10.18
CA LEU A 62 6.28 25.32 -11.22
C LEU A 62 6.60 26.45 -12.19
N TYR A 63 5.61 27.28 -12.55
CA TYR A 63 5.81 28.46 -13.40
C TYR A 63 6.67 29.54 -12.73
N ASN A 64 6.55 29.70 -11.42
CA ASN A 64 7.33 30.68 -10.65
C ASN A 64 8.81 30.29 -10.53
N ILE A 65 9.16 29.04 -10.81
CA ILE A 65 10.55 28.59 -10.91
C ILE A 65 11.08 29.12 -12.24
N LYS A 66 11.89 30.18 -12.20
CA LYS A 66 12.45 30.94 -13.34
C LYS A 66 13.33 30.11 -14.32
N SER A 67 13.25 28.79 -14.30
CA SER A 67 13.92 27.88 -15.22
C SER A 67 13.16 27.82 -16.55
N LEU A 68 13.86 27.88 -17.68
CA LEU A 68 13.21 27.81 -19.00
C LEU A 68 12.53 26.45 -19.26
N THR A 69 12.89 25.40 -18.52
CA THR A 69 12.37 24.04 -18.72
C THR A 69 12.32 23.25 -17.41
N THR A 70 11.10 22.90 -17.01
CA THR A 70 10.82 22.08 -15.82
C THR A 70 10.21 20.75 -16.25
N VAL A 71 10.79 19.64 -15.80
CA VAL A 71 10.31 18.27 -16.09
C VAL A 71 9.91 17.61 -14.78
N ILE A 72 8.77 16.89 -14.76
CA ILE A 72 8.35 16.06 -13.63
C ILE A 72 8.33 14.61 -14.08
N GLN A 73 9.08 13.76 -13.39
CA GLN A 73 9.23 12.35 -13.71
C GLN A 73 8.80 11.49 -12.52
N TRP A 74 7.93 10.52 -12.81
CA TRP A 74 7.54 9.52 -11.83
C TRP A 74 8.65 8.49 -11.61
N ILE A 75 8.87 8.08 -10.35
CA ILE A 75 9.76 6.99 -9.95
C ILE A 75 9.03 6.00 -9.01
N PRO A 76 9.38 4.70 -9.01
CA PRO A 76 8.77 3.75 -8.09
C PRO A 76 9.17 4.00 -6.62
N SER A 77 8.20 3.94 -5.72
CA SER A 77 8.44 4.02 -4.27
C SER A 77 9.05 2.73 -3.69
N HIS A 78 9.68 2.82 -2.52
CA HIS A 78 10.17 1.68 -1.71
C HIS A 78 11.09 0.68 -2.42
N CYS A 79 11.90 1.17 -3.37
CA CYS A 79 12.81 0.33 -4.15
C CYS A 79 14.30 0.62 -3.92
N GLY A 80 14.67 1.25 -2.79
CA GLY A 80 16.08 1.54 -2.48
C GLY A 80 16.61 2.82 -3.12
N VAL A 81 15.75 3.67 -3.69
CA VAL A 81 16.17 4.97 -4.25
C VAL A 81 16.40 5.92 -3.09
N TRP A 82 17.67 6.04 -2.69
CA TRP A 82 18.09 6.81 -1.51
C TRP A 82 17.45 8.21 -1.43
N GLY A 83 17.44 8.98 -2.53
CA GLY A 83 16.84 10.32 -2.54
C GLY A 83 15.33 10.32 -2.27
N ASN A 84 14.58 9.34 -2.81
CA ASN A 84 13.15 9.19 -2.54
C ASN A 84 12.90 8.79 -1.09
N GLU A 85 13.67 7.82 -0.58
CA GLU A 85 13.54 7.36 0.79
C GLU A 85 13.85 8.46 1.81
N GLN A 86 14.80 9.34 1.50
CA GLN A 86 15.09 10.51 2.34
C GLN A 86 13.98 11.55 2.24
N ALA A 87 13.43 11.80 1.05
CA ALA A 87 12.27 12.68 0.88
C ALA A 87 11.05 12.16 1.67
N ASP A 88 10.75 10.86 1.59
CA ASP A 88 9.66 10.23 2.35
C ASP A 88 9.84 10.36 3.86
N LYS A 89 11.07 10.19 4.37
CA LYS A 89 11.38 10.38 5.79
C LYS A 89 11.15 11.83 6.21
N LEU A 90 11.59 12.81 5.41
CA LEU A 90 11.38 14.23 5.67
C LEU A 90 9.89 14.61 5.59
N ALA A 91 9.14 14.02 4.65
CA ALA A 91 7.70 14.19 4.53
C ALA A 91 6.98 13.73 5.80
N LYS A 92 7.35 12.54 6.30
CA LYS A 92 6.83 12.02 7.55
C LYS A 92 7.19 12.91 8.72
N TYR A 93 8.43 13.35 8.85
CA TYR A 93 8.82 14.26 9.94
C TYR A 93 8.05 15.59 9.90
N GLY A 94 7.91 16.18 8.71
CA GLY A 94 7.15 17.41 8.49
C GLY A 94 5.66 17.25 8.84
N ALA A 95 5.09 16.07 8.58
CA ALA A 95 3.73 15.72 8.98
C ALA A 95 3.49 15.91 10.48
N GLU A 96 4.50 15.59 11.31
CA GLU A 96 4.41 15.60 12.78
C GLU A 96 4.58 17.00 13.38
N GLN A 97 5.03 17.97 12.58
CA GLN A 97 5.23 19.35 13.02
C GLN A 97 3.90 20.12 13.04
N GLN A 98 3.86 21.21 13.81
CA GLN A 98 2.72 22.13 13.83
C GLN A 98 2.45 22.68 12.43
N GLN A 99 1.21 22.49 11.95
CA GLN A 99 0.76 22.97 10.64
C GLN A 99 -0.09 24.23 10.81
N GLU A 100 -0.03 25.13 9.83
CA GLU A 100 -0.94 26.27 9.75
C GLU A 100 -2.38 25.82 9.48
N GLU A 101 -3.34 26.47 10.13
CA GLU A 101 -4.77 26.20 9.93
C GLU A 101 -5.22 26.72 8.57
N ASN A 102 -5.18 25.85 7.55
CA ASN A 102 -5.70 26.15 6.23
C ASN A 102 -7.18 25.72 6.11
N PRO A 103 -8.05 26.57 5.52
CA PRO A 103 -9.44 26.21 5.28
C PRO A 103 -9.49 25.00 4.34
N VAL A 104 -10.15 23.92 4.78
CA VAL A 104 -10.36 22.69 4.01
C VAL A 104 -11.75 22.68 3.39
N CYS A 105 -11.89 22.09 2.21
CA CYS A 105 -13.21 21.92 1.61
C CYS A 105 -14.01 20.82 2.32
N PHE A 106 -15.34 20.81 2.16
CA PHE A 106 -16.20 19.83 2.83
C PHE A 106 -15.83 18.37 2.50
N THR A 107 -15.39 18.08 1.27
CA THR A 107 -14.95 16.73 0.86
C THR A 107 -13.68 16.30 1.57
N GLU A 108 -12.72 17.21 1.74
CA GLU A 108 -11.51 16.97 2.54
C GLU A 108 -11.86 16.78 4.01
N MET A 109 -12.71 17.65 4.58
CA MET A 109 -13.15 17.56 5.97
C MET A 109 -13.85 16.22 6.25
N LYS A 110 -14.74 15.77 5.35
CA LYS A 110 -15.40 14.47 5.45
C LYS A 110 -14.39 13.32 5.43
N THR A 111 -13.32 13.44 4.64
CA THR A 111 -12.24 12.44 4.56
C THR A 111 -11.42 12.42 5.84
N ILE A 112 -11.07 13.59 6.38
CA ILE A 112 -10.36 13.75 7.65
C ILE A 112 -11.18 13.15 8.80
N ILE A 113 -12.47 13.49 8.89
CA ILE A 113 -13.37 12.93 9.90
C ILE A 113 -13.40 11.40 9.80
N LYS A 114 -13.58 10.84 8.59
CA LYS A 114 -13.54 9.39 8.38
C LYS A 114 -12.22 8.76 8.83
N SER A 115 -11.08 9.39 8.58
CA SER A 115 -9.78 8.84 9.00
C SER A 115 -9.58 8.91 10.51
N LEU A 116 -10.11 9.93 11.18
CA LEU A 116 -10.07 10.04 12.64
C LEU A 116 -10.90 8.96 13.35
N PHE A 117 -12.03 8.57 12.74
CA PHE A 117 -12.89 7.51 13.25
C PHE A 117 -12.55 6.12 12.72
N ASN A 118 -11.63 6.01 11.76
CA ASN A 118 -11.01 4.74 11.41
C ASN A 118 -10.03 4.39 12.53
N THR A 119 -10.49 3.61 13.51
CA THR A 119 -9.58 2.92 14.42
C THR A 119 -8.62 2.12 13.55
N PRO A 120 -7.29 2.33 13.64
CA PRO A 120 -6.36 1.35 13.11
C PRO A 120 -6.72 0.05 13.82
N GLN A 121 -7.36 -0.90 13.14
CA GLN A 121 -7.40 -2.26 13.66
C GLN A 121 -5.96 -2.58 13.99
N GLN A 122 -5.67 -3.01 15.23
CA GLN A 122 -4.33 -3.28 15.70
C GLN A 122 -3.62 -4.21 14.71
N GLN A 123 -2.92 -3.63 13.74
CA GLN A 123 -2.17 -4.35 12.71
C GLN A 123 -0.82 -4.82 13.26
N PHE A 124 -0.52 -4.53 14.54
CA PHE A 124 0.68 -4.99 15.23
C PHE A 124 0.91 -6.48 14.99
N SER A 125 -0.13 -7.30 15.11
CA SER A 125 -0.05 -8.75 14.91
C SER A 125 0.32 -9.14 13.48
N TYR A 126 -0.15 -8.41 12.47
CA TYR A 126 0.18 -8.69 11.06
C TYR A 126 1.64 -8.34 10.75
N HIS A 127 2.13 -7.21 11.25
CA HIS A 127 3.50 -6.76 11.00
C HIS A 127 4.56 -7.57 11.75
N GLN A 128 4.15 -8.39 12.74
CA GLN A 128 5.00 -9.35 13.45
C GLN A 128 5.21 -10.67 12.69
N LEU A 129 4.46 -10.91 11.61
CA LEU A 129 4.61 -12.08 10.76
C LEU A 129 5.80 -11.93 9.79
N THR A 130 6.34 -13.05 9.32
CA THR A 130 7.29 -13.06 8.21
C THR A 130 6.64 -12.55 6.91
N ARG A 131 7.45 -12.13 5.93
CA ARG A 131 6.93 -11.64 4.63
C ARG A 131 6.06 -12.68 3.90
N SER A 132 6.40 -13.97 4.02
CA SER A 132 5.62 -15.06 3.43
C SER A 132 4.23 -15.14 4.07
N GLU A 133 4.20 -15.19 5.41
CA GLU A 133 2.96 -15.24 6.20
C GLU A 133 2.08 -14.00 5.97
N GLN A 134 2.69 -12.81 5.94
CA GLN A 134 2.00 -11.55 5.60
C GLN A 134 1.32 -11.64 4.24
N THR A 135 2.03 -12.16 3.22
CA THR A 135 1.47 -12.32 1.87
C THR A 135 0.29 -13.27 1.87
N THR A 136 0.40 -14.42 2.53
CA THR A 136 -0.68 -15.40 2.68
C THR A 136 -1.91 -14.76 3.34
N ILE A 137 -1.74 -14.13 4.50
CA ILE A 137 -2.84 -13.47 5.22
C ILE A 137 -3.46 -12.34 4.40
N PHE A 138 -2.65 -11.54 3.71
CA PHE A 138 -3.16 -10.46 2.85
C PHE A 138 -4.01 -11.00 1.69
N ARG A 139 -3.56 -12.07 1.02
CA ARG A 139 -4.32 -12.71 -0.08
C ARG A 139 -5.62 -13.34 0.41
N LEU A 140 -5.62 -13.92 1.61
CA LEU A 140 -6.85 -14.43 2.25
C LEU A 140 -7.84 -13.31 2.55
N ARG A 141 -7.38 -12.20 3.16
CA ARG A 141 -8.20 -11.03 3.55
C ARG A 141 -8.81 -10.31 2.36
N THR A 142 -8.02 -10.12 1.31
CA THR A 142 -8.45 -9.36 0.12
C THR A 142 -9.20 -10.21 -0.90
N GLY A 143 -9.18 -11.54 -0.77
CA GLY A 143 -9.74 -12.45 -1.77
C GLY A 143 -8.99 -12.46 -3.11
N HIS A 144 -7.88 -11.73 -3.22
CA HIS A 144 -7.01 -11.73 -4.40
C HIS A 144 -6.05 -12.91 -4.32
N ASN A 145 -6.61 -14.09 -4.49
CA ASN A 145 -5.93 -15.36 -4.30
C ASN A 145 -6.23 -16.35 -5.43
N ARG A 146 -5.55 -17.49 -5.44
CA ARG A 146 -5.71 -18.51 -6.49
C ARG A 146 -6.77 -19.58 -6.18
N LEU A 147 -7.78 -19.25 -5.38
CA LEU A 147 -8.92 -20.14 -5.18
C LEU A 147 -9.89 -20.07 -6.38
N ASN A 148 -10.61 -21.16 -6.66
CA ASN A 148 -11.46 -21.26 -7.85
C ASN A 148 -12.51 -20.14 -7.94
N GLN A 149 -13.03 -19.62 -6.82
CA GLN A 149 -13.96 -18.48 -6.86
C GLN A 149 -13.33 -17.25 -7.55
N HIS A 150 -12.13 -16.86 -7.14
CA HIS A 150 -11.42 -15.72 -7.73
C HIS A 150 -10.95 -16.03 -9.15
N LEU A 151 -10.41 -17.23 -9.37
CA LEU A 151 -9.94 -17.66 -10.69
C LEU A 151 -11.07 -17.70 -11.74
N HIS A 152 -12.29 -18.06 -11.34
CA HIS A 152 -13.45 -18.10 -12.23
C HIS A 152 -14.06 -16.71 -12.43
N LYS A 153 -14.39 -16.02 -11.34
CA LYS A 153 -15.19 -14.77 -11.39
C LYS A 153 -14.36 -13.57 -11.84
N VAL A 154 -13.09 -13.48 -11.44
CA VAL A 154 -12.23 -12.33 -11.71
C VAL A 154 -11.27 -12.63 -12.87
N MET A 155 -10.49 -13.72 -12.74
CA MET A 155 -9.44 -14.02 -13.74
C MET A 155 -9.98 -14.72 -14.99
N LYS A 156 -11.14 -15.38 -14.91
CA LYS A 156 -11.76 -16.16 -16.01
C LYS A 156 -10.84 -17.23 -16.61
N VAL A 157 -10.01 -17.87 -15.77
CA VAL A 157 -9.02 -18.88 -16.20
C VAL A 157 -9.39 -20.32 -15.85
N VAL A 158 -10.38 -20.51 -14.98
CA VAL A 158 -10.95 -21.83 -14.66
C VAL A 158 -12.43 -21.85 -15.04
N PRO A 159 -12.99 -23.02 -15.42
CA PRO A 159 -14.36 -23.12 -15.93
C PRO A 159 -15.44 -23.10 -14.85
N SER A 160 -15.09 -23.28 -13.57
CA SER A 160 -16.06 -23.36 -12.47
C SER A 160 -15.46 -22.81 -11.16
N PRO A 161 -16.26 -22.10 -10.33
CA PRO A 161 -15.83 -21.65 -9.01
C PRO A 161 -15.92 -22.75 -7.94
N ILE A 162 -16.50 -23.91 -8.28
CA ILE A 162 -16.80 -24.98 -7.31
C ILE A 162 -15.51 -25.58 -6.74
N CYS A 163 -15.52 -25.80 -5.43
CA CYS A 163 -14.45 -26.49 -4.73
C CYS A 163 -14.41 -27.97 -5.13
N PRO A 164 -13.22 -28.62 -5.22
CA PRO A 164 -13.12 -30.06 -5.45
C PRO A 164 -13.88 -30.93 -4.43
N CYS A 165 -14.27 -30.38 -3.28
CA CYS A 165 -15.12 -31.09 -2.31
C CYS A 165 -16.58 -31.23 -2.77
N GLY A 166 -17.01 -30.45 -3.76
CA GLY A 166 -18.35 -30.49 -4.37
C GLY A 166 -19.45 -29.70 -3.64
N GLU A 167 -19.16 -29.07 -2.49
CA GLU A 167 -20.23 -28.54 -1.62
C GLU A 167 -20.51 -27.04 -1.75
N ALA A 168 -19.51 -26.28 -2.17
CA ALA A 168 -19.59 -24.83 -2.27
C ALA A 168 -18.57 -24.29 -3.28
N GLU A 169 -18.65 -22.99 -3.55
CA GLU A 169 -17.55 -22.28 -4.21
C GLU A 169 -16.28 -22.33 -3.35
N GLN A 170 -15.11 -22.46 -4.00
CA GLN A 170 -13.84 -22.42 -3.30
C GLN A 170 -13.45 -20.98 -3.01
N ASP A 171 -13.82 -20.49 -1.83
CA ASP A 171 -13.42 -19.19 -1.32
C ASP A 171 -12.72 -19.30 0.04
N THR A 172 -12.23 -18.17 0.55
CA THR A 172 -11.50 -18.12 1.83
C THR A 172 -12.36 -18.65 2.99
N ALA A 173 -13.67 -18.36 2.99
CA ALA A 173 -14.57 -18.79 4.05
C ALA A 173 -14.75 -20.31 4.04
N HIS A 174 -15.04 -20.88 2.87
CA HIS A 174 -15.17 -22.31 2.68
C HIS A 174 -13.88 -23.03 3.05
N LEU A 175 -12.74 -22.58 2.53
CA LEU A 175 -11.43 -23.18 2.81
C LEU A 175 -11.13 -23.22 4.33
N LEU A 176 -11.33 -22.08 5.01
CA LEU A 176 -10.97 -21.94 6.43
C LEU A 176 -12.02 -22.50 7.41
N GLN A 177 -13.29 -22.67 7.02
CA GLN A 177 -14.36 -23.07 7.95
C GLN A 177 -15.02 -24.42 7.62
N SER A 178 -15.36 -24.70 6.37
CA SER A 178 -16.33 -25.76 6.06
C SER A 178 -15.87 -26.80 5.03
N CYS A 179 -14.73 -26.62 4.37
CA CYS A 179 -14.28 -27.55 3.34
C CYS A 179 -14.02 -28.96 3.88
N LYS A 180 -14.82 -29.96 3.49
CA LYS A 180 -14.69 -31.35 3.98
C LYS A 180 -13.32 -31.97 3.74
N ILE A 181 -12.69 -31.65 2.60
CA ILE A 181 -11.34 -32.15 2.26
C ILE A 181 -10.32 -31.79 3.35
N HIS A 182 -10.44 -30.61 3.95
CA HIS A 182 -9.48 -30.10 4.93
C HIS A 182 -9.97 -30.22 6.38
N GLN A 183 -11.03 -30.99 6.65
CA GLN A 183 -11.61 -31.11 8.00
C GLN A 183 -10.60 -31.66 9.01
N ALA A 184 -9.96 -32.80 8.71
CA ALA A 184 -8.96 -33.39 9.60
C ALA A 184 -7.78 -32.45 9.91
N LEU A 185 -7.36 -31.64 8.91
CA LEU A 185 -6.30 -30.66 9.10
C LEU A 185 -6.78 -29.46 9.94
N ARG A 186 -8.04 -29.03 9.78
CA ARG A 186 -8.63 -28.00 10.64
C ARG A 186 -8.68 -28.45 12.09
N ASP A 187 -9.13 -29.68 12.34
CA ASP A 187 -9.26 -30.23 13.69
C ASP A 187 -7.88 -30.39 14.37
N LYS A 188 -6.83 -30.68 13.58
CA LYS A 188 -5.44 -30.74 14.04
C LYS A 188 -4.85 -29.36 14.41
N ILE A 189 -5.20 -28.30 13.68
CA ILE A 189 -4.62 -26.95 13.88
C ILE A 189 -5.46 -26.14 14.88
N TRP A 190 -6.78 -26.25 14.81
CA TRP A 190 -7.75 -25.59 15.65
C TRP A 190 -8.50 -26.62 16.51
N HIS A 191 -7.96 -26.89 17.70
CA HIS A 191 -8.53 -27.81 18.69
C HIS A 191 -9.90 -27.36 19.25
N SER A 192 -10.25 -26.09 19.06
CA SER A 192 -11.54 -25.51 19.43
C SER A 192 -12.10 -24.72 18.26
N GLU A 193 -13.44 -24.60 18.21
CA GLU A 193 -14.11 -23.79 17.21
C GLU A 193 -13.56 -22.36 17.23
N THR A 194 -13.01 -21.92 16.10
CA THR A 194 -12.35 -20.62 15.96
C THR A 194 -13.09 -19.81 14.91
N GLN A 195 -13.50 -18.60 15.27
CA GLN A 195 -14.28 -17.74 14.37
C GLN A 195 -13.50 -17.35 13.12
N PHE A 196 -14.22 -17.12 12.02
CA PHE A 196 -13.61 -16.76 10.73
C PHE A 196 -12.82 -15.45 10.81
N LYS A 197 -13.34 -14.50 11.59
CA LYS A 197 -12.67 -13.22 11.83
C LYS A 197 -11.35 -13.41 12.57
N GLU A 198 -11.28 -14.30 13.55
CA GLU A 198 -10.06 -14.55 14.33
C GLU A 198 -8.99 -15.23 13.47
N LYS A 199 -9.37 -16.17 12.60
CA LYS A 199 -8.42 -16.80 11.65
C LYS A 199 -7.74 -15.79 10.71
N GLN A 200 -8.41 -14.67 10.39
CA GLN A 200 -7.86 -13.66 9.48
C GLN A 200 -7.33 -12.40 10.17
N TYR A 201 -7.86 -12.02 11.33
CA TYR A 201 -7.59 -10.73 12.00
C TYR A 201 -7.25 -10.89 13.49
N GLY A 202 -7.02 -12.13 13.94
CA GLY A 202 -6.65 -12.43 15.31
C GLY A 202 -5.22 -12.05 15.68
N PRO A 203 -4.77 -12.44 16.88
CA PRO A 203 -3.39 -12.28 17.33
C PRO A 203 -2.40 -13.07 16.47
N VAL A 204 -1.10 -12.81 16.64
CA VAL A 204 -0.02 -13.39 15.82
C VAL A 204 -0.11 -14.91 15.73
N ASP A 205 -0.34 -15.58 16.86
CA ASP A 205 -0.46 -17.03 16.97
C ASP A 205 -1.67 -17.58 16.19
N ALA A 206 -2.79 -16.85 16.16
CA ALA A 206 -3.94 -17.19 15.33
C ALA A 206 -3.63 -17.06 13.84
N LEU A 207 -2.91 -16.00 13.45
CA LEU A 207 -2.49 -15.79 12.05
C LEU A 207 -1.47 -16.84 11.61
N GLN A 208 -0.52 -17.21 12.47
CA GLN A 208 0.47 -18.26 12.21
C GLN A 208 -0.19 -19.64 12.06
N LYS A 209 -1.24 -19.93 12.82
CA LYS A 209 -2.06 -21.14 12.61
C LYS A 209 -2.72 -21.15 11.24
N THR A 210 -3.26 -20.01 10.81
CA THR A 210 -3.88 -19.87 9.48
C THR A 210 -2.87 -20.04 8.35
N THR A 211 -1.67 -19.44 8.45
CA THR A 211 -0.63 -19.59 7.43
C THR A 211 -0.14 -21.03 7.35
N ARG A 212 0.13 -21.65 8.50
CA ARG A 212 0.46 -23.08 8.59
C ARG A 212 -0.62 -23.97 7.99
N PHE A 213 -1.90 -23.68 8.23
CA PHE A 213 -3.00 -24.43 7.63
C PHE A 213 -2.94 -24.36 6.10
N VAL A 214 -2.80 -23.16 5.53
CA VAL A 214 -2.71 -23.00 4.07
C VAL A 214 -1.48 -23.73 3.51
N GLU A 215 -0.34 -23.64 4.17
CA GLU A 215 0.87 -24.37 3.78
C GLU A 215 0.65 -25.89 3.80
N GLU A 216 0.08 -26.45 4.87
CA GLU A 216 -0.21 -27.89 4.99
C GLU A 216 -1.32 -28.36 4.01
N THR A 217 -2.19 -27.46 3.52
CA THR A 217 -3.18 -27.81 2.47
C THR A 217 -2.57 -27.99 1.09
N GLY A 218 -1.39 -27.42 0.84
CA GLY A 218 -0.78 -27.34 -0.49
C GLY A 218 -1.50 -26.41 -1.47
N ILE A 219 -2.54 -25.71 -1.04
CA ILE A 219 -3.27 -24.74 -1.87
C ILE A 219 -2.45 -23.45 -1.94
N GLN A 220 -2.18 -23.00 -3.17
CA GLN A 220 -1.63 -21.67 -3.38
C GLN A 220 -2.74 -20.65 -3.20
N VAL A 221 -2.58 -19.75 -2.23
CA VAL A 221 -3.40 -18.54 -2.11
C VAL A 221 -2.69 -17.37 -2.74
#